data_AF-A0A942GU92-F1
#
_entry.id   AF-A0A942GU92-F1
#
_cell.length_a   1.000
_cell.length_b   1.000
_cell.length_c   1.000
_cell.angle_alpha   90.00
_cell.angle_beta   90.00
_cell.angle_gamma   90.00
#
_symmetry.space_group_name_H-M   'P 1'
#
loop_
_entity.id
_entity.type
_entity.pdbx_description
1 polymer ?
#
loop_
_entity_poly.entity_id
_entity_poly.type
_entity_poly.pdbx_seq_one_letter_code
_entity_poly.pdbx_strand_id
1 'polypeptide(L)'
;MSTKPIPKPVWIKNTYFWITAIMVVIALVGLIFGDKAIRDPGQKKEGLIALMYIVAAVVMFINGVMSHRQTVQSYEEEQGATQ
;
A
#
# COMPACT_ATOMS: atom_id res chain seq x y z
N MET A 1 25.42 -22.51 14.60
CA MET A 1 24.78 -21.24 14.23
C MET A 1 23.35 -21.29 14.75
N SER A 2 22.92 -20.32 15.56
CA SER A 2 21.54 -20.28 16.06
C SER A 2 20.60 -19.98 14.89
N THR A 3 19.84 -20.96 14.44
CA THR A 3 18.82 -20.80 13.40
C THR A 3 17.70 -19.93 13.96
N LYS A 4 17.70 -18.64 13.59
CA LYS A 4 16.63 -17.72 14.00
C LYS A 4 15.35 -18.15 13.27
N PRO A 5 14.20 -18.27 13.97
CA PRO A 5 12.95 -18.61 13.31
C PRO A 5 12.59 -17.53 12.30
N ILE A 6 12.26 -17.93 11.08
CA ILE A 6 11.83 -17.02 10.02
C ILE A 6 10.50 -16.40 10.44
N PRO A 7 10.38 -15.07 10.47
CA PRO A 7 9.15 -14.42 10.90
C PRO A 7 8.02 -14.68 9.91
N LYS A 8 6.82 -14.96 10.43
CA LYS A 8 5.61 -15.13 9.61
C LYS A 8 5.33 -13.88 8.78
N PRO A 9 4.94 -14.03 7.50
CA PRO A 9 4.52 -12.92 6.67
C PRO A 9 3.23 -12.32 7.23
N VAL A 10 3.26 -11.02 7.53
CA VAL A 10 2.08 -10.28 8.01
C VAL A 10 1.82 -9.12 7.05
N TRP A 11 0.62 -9.07 6.50
CA TRP A 11 0.22 -8.05 5.54
C TRP A 11 0.46 -6.63 6.07
N ILE A 12 0.16 -6.35 7.35
CA ILE A 12 0.33 -5.01 7.94
C ILE A 12 1.79 -4.50 7.95
N LYS A 13 2.79 -5.35 7.74
CA LYS A 13 4.19 -4.94 7.61
C LYS A 13 4.56 -4.52 6.18
N ASN A 14 3.67 -4.69 5.22
CA ASN A 14 3.90 -4.31 3.83
C ASN A 14 3.62 -2.81 3.63
N THR A 15 4.64 -2.05 3.25
CA THR A 15 4.57 -0.61 2.98
C THR A 15 3.52 -0.25 1.92
N TYR A 16 3.26 -1.11 0.94
CA TYR A 16 2.23 -0.88 -0.08
C TYR A 16 0.83 -0.69 0.52
N PHE A 17 0.48 -1.46 1.56
CA PHE A 17 -0.82 -1.32 2.22
C PHE A 17 -0.92 -0.04 3.04
N TRP A 18 0.18 0.43 3.65
CA TRP A 18 0.22 1.72 4.32
C TRP A 18 0.07 2.89 3.35
N ILE A 19 0.78 2.85 2.22
CA ILE A 19 0.65 3.88 1.19
C ILE A 19 -0.79 3.88 0.63
N THR A 20 -1.36 2.70 0.38
CA THR A 20 -2.77 2.56 -0.01
C THR A 20 -3.69 3.25 1.00
N ALA A 21 -3.52 2.97 2.29
CA ALA A 21 -4.36 3.55 3.34
C ALA A 21 -4.26 5.09 3.38
N ILE A 22 -3.03 5.63 3.29
CA ILE A 22 -2.81 7.08 3.25
C ILE A 22 -3.47 7.70 2.01
N MET A 23 -3.31 7.08 0.84
CA MET A 23 -3.92 7.57 -0.40
C MET A 23 -5.46 7.54 -0.36
N VAL A 24 -6.05 6.51 0.25
CA VAL A 24 -7.51 6.45 0.48
C VAL A 24 -7.95 7.59 1.39
N VAL A 25 -7.23 7.87 2.48
CA VAL A 25 -7.55 8.99 3.36
C VAL A 25 -7.47 10.33 2.62
N ILE A 26 -6.41 10.57 1.84
CA ILE A 26 -6.27 11.80 1.04
C ILE A 26 -7.41 11.91 0.02
N ALA A 27 -7.73 10.82 -0.69
CA ALA A 27 -8.85 10.81 -1.64
C ALA A 27 -10.18 11.16 -0.97
N LEU A 28 -10.48 10.58 0.19
CA LEU A 28 -11.70 10.89 0.95
C LEU A 28 -11.74 12.36 1.40
N VAL A 29 -10.62 12.89 1.89
CA VAL A 29 -10.51 14.31 2.25
C VAL A 29 -10.74 15.20 1.03
N GLY A 30 -10.16 14.87 -0.12
CA GLY A 30 -10.36 15.61 -1.37
C GLY A 30 -11.81 15.56 -1.88
N LEU A 31 -12.49 14.42 -1.74
CA LEU A 31 -13.90 14.27 -2.12
C LEU A 31 -14.85 15.05 -1.20
N ILE A 32 -14.58 15.10 0.10
CA ILE A 32 -15.45 15.76 1.09
C ILE A 32 -15.21 17.27 1.16
N PHE A 33 -13.94 17.69 1.20
CA PHE A 33 -13.55 19.10 1.42
C PHE A 33 -13.12 19.82 0.14
N GLY A 34 -13.10 19.10 -0.99
CA GLY A 34 -12.71 19.61 -2.30
C GLY A 34 -11.20 19.69 -2.50
N ASP A 35 -10.78 19.97 -3.74
CA ASP A 35 -9.37 19.94 -4.14
C ASP A 35 -8.47 20.87 -3.32
N LYS A 36 -9.01 21.96 -2.76
CA LYS A 36 -8.25 22.91 -1.95
C LYS A 36 -7.65 22.28 -0.68
N ALA A 37 -8.24 21.20 -0.17
CA ALA A 37 -7.78 20.52 1.04
C ALA A 37 -6.57 19.61 0.81
N ILE A 38 -6.35 19.16 -0.43
CA ILE A 38 -5.33 18.16 -0.78
C ILE A 38 -4.31 18.68 -1.81
N ARG A 39 -4.47 19.91 -2.26
CA ARG A 39 -3.63 20.51 -3.29
C ARG A 39 -2.42 21.18 -2.68
N ASP A 40 -1.26 20.94 -3.29
CA ASP A 40 -0.02 21.57 -2.87
C ASP A 40 0.03 23.06 -3.25
N PRO A 41 0.70 23.91 -2.45
CA PRO A 41 0.95 25.30 -2.80
C PRO A 41 1.63 25.41 -4.17
N GLY A 42 1.00 26.13 -5.11
CA GLY A 42 1.54 26.34 -6.45
C GLY A 42 1.13 25.31 -7.52
N GLN A 43 0.49 24.19 -7.17
CA GLN A 43 -0.10 23.27 -8.15
C GLN A 43 -1.23 23.97 -8.95
N LYS A 44 -1.58 23.56 -10.17
CA LYS A 44 -2.72 24.13 -10.91
C LYS A 44 -4.06 23.72 -10.29
N LYS A 45 -5.12 24.50 -10.54
CA LYS A 45 -6.50 24.15 -10.16
C LYS A 45 -6.99 23.03 -11.10
N GLU A 46 -6.75 21.79 -10.73
CA GLU A 46 -7.24 20.61 -11.44
C GLU A 46 -8.36 19.96 -10.64
N GLY A 47 -9.51 19.71 -11.28
CA GLY A 47 -10.72 19.21 -10.62
C GLY A 47 -10.73 17.71 -10.31
N LEU A 48 -9.65 16.99 -10.63
CA LEU A 48 -9.60 15.52 -10.64
C LEU A 48 -8.46 14.97 -9.77
N ILE A 49 -7.88 15.78 -8.88
CA ILE A 49 -6.75 15.37 -8.03
C ILE A 49 -7.17 14.23 -7.10
N ALA A 50 -8.37 14.30 -6.51
CA ALA A 50 -8.90 13.22 -5.68
C ALA A 50 -9.02 11.89 -6.44
N LEU A 51 -9.44 11.93 -7.72
CA LEU A 51 -9.51 10.74 -8.57
C LEU A 51 -8.13 10.13 -8.82
N MET A 52 -7.10 10.97 -9.00
CA MET A 52 -5.73 10.49 -9.14
C MET A 52 -5.24 9.76 -7.88
N TYR A 53 -5.56 10.27 -6.68
CA TYR A 53 -5.25 9.56 -5.43
C TYR A 53 -5.99 8.21 -5.31
N ILE A 54 -7.24 8.12 -5.80
CA ILE A 54 -7.97 6.84 -5.86
C ILE A 54 -7.27 5.85 -6.78
N VAL A 55 -6.93 6.27 -8.00
CA VAL A 55 -6.23 5.41 -8.97
C VAL A 55 -4.90 4.94 -8.41
N ALA A 56 -4.13 5.83 -7.80
CA ALA A 56 -2.86 5.48 -7.18
C ALA A 56 -3.06 4.51 -5.99
N ALA A 57 -4.07 4.71 -5.15
CA ALA A 57 -4.42 3.78 -4.08
C ALA A 57 -4.72 2.37 -4.61
N VAL A 58 -5.48 2.26 -5.71
CA VAL A 58 -5.80 0.97 -6.33
C VAL A 58 -4.54 0.28 -6.83
N VAL A 59 -3.64 1.00 -7.50
CA VAL A 59 -2.36 0.45 -7.99
C VAL A 59 -1.52 -0.06 -6.81
N MET A 60 -1.42 0.72 -5.74
CA MET A 60 -0.65 0.34 -4.56
C MET A 60 -1.27 -0.85 -3.83
N PHE A 61 -2.60 -0.95 -3.80
CA PHE A 61 -3.29 -2.09 -3.23
C PHE A 61 -2.97 -3.39 -3.99
N ILE A 62 -3.07 -3.34 -5.32
CA ILE A 62 -2.74 -4.49 -6.19
C ILE A 62 -1.28 -4.92 -5.98
N ASN A 63 -0.35 -3.96 -5.96
CA ASN A 63 1.06 -4.23 -5.67
C ASN A 63 1.26 -4.86 -4.30
N GLY A 64 0.56 -4.37 -3.27
CA GLY A 64 0.59 -4.93 -1.92
C GLY A 64 0.11 -6.38 -1.87
N VAL A 65 -1.01 -6.69 -2.55
CA VAL A 65 -1.55 -8.06 -2.62
C VAL A 65 -0.57 -9.00 -3.32
N MET A 66 -0.02 -8.59 -4.46
CA MET A 66 0.94 -9.41 -5.21
C MET A 66 2.23 -9.64 -4.41
N SER A 67 2.79 -8.58 -3.83
CA SER A 67 3.99 -8.63 -2.99
C SER A 67 3.78 -9.51 -1.75
N HIS A 68 2.62 -9.42 -1.10
CA HIS A 68 2.31 -10.24 0.06
C HIS A 68 2.20 -11.73 -0.32
N ARG A 69 1.54 -12.05 -1.44
CA ARG A 69 1.44 -13.43 -1.93
C ARG A 69 2.81 -14.05 -2.23
N GLN A 70 3.70 -13.31 -2.89
CA GLN A 70 5.08 -13.76 -3.14
C GLN A 70 5.82 -14.02 -1.84
N THR A 71 5.68 -13.14 -0.85
CA THR A 71 6.32 -13.31 0.46
C THR A 71 5.79 -14.55 1.20
N VAL A 72 4.48 -14.83 1.11
CA VAL A 72 3.87 -16.04 1.68
C VAL A 72 4.43 -17.29 1.01
N GLN A 73 4.48 -17.30 -0.33
CA GLN A 73 5.04 -18.41 -1.08
C GLN A 73 6.49 -18.70 -0.68
N SER A 74 7.37 -17.68 -0.64
CA SER A 74 8.76 -17.87 -0.21
C SER A 74 8.88 -18.37 1.23
N TYR A 75 7.98 -17.94 2.13
CA TYR A 75 7.94 -18.42 3.51
C TYR A 75 7.52 -19.88 3.63
N GLU A 76 6.61 -20.35 2.77
CA GLU A 76 6.20 -21.76 2.70
C GLU A 76 7.30 -22.63 2.10
N GLU A 77 7.98 -22.16 1.04
CA GLU A 77 9.12 -22.83 0.42
C GLU A 77 10.29 -23.01 1.41
N GLU A 78 10.65 -21.98 2.17
CA GLU A 78 11.72 -22.06 3.18
C GLU A 78 11.37 -23.00 4.35
N GLN A 79 10.11 -23.00 4.81
CA GLN A 79 9.67 -23.92 5.86
C GLN A 79 9.62 -25.37 5.39
N GLY A 80 9.19 -25.61 4.14
CA GLY A 80 9.17 -26.94 3.54
C GLY A 80 10.56 -27.50 3.28
N ALA A 81 11.54 -26.66 2.97
CA ALA A 81 12.94 -27.05 2.78
C ALA A 81 13.70 -27.34 4.09
N THR A 82 13.17 -26.92 5.24
CA THR A 82 13.81 -27.10 6.55
C THR A 82 13.26 -28.31 7.33
N GLN A 83 12.22 -28.99 6.81
CA GLN A 83 11.67 -30.24 7.35
C GLN A 83 12.32 -31.46 6.69
#